data_AF-W2TYV8-F1
#
_entry.id   AF-W2TYV8-F1
#
_cell.length_a   1.000
_cell.length_b   1.000
_cell.length_c   1.000
_cell.angle_alpha   90.00
_cell.angle_beta   90.00
_cell.angle_gamma   90.00
#
_symmetry.space_group_name_H-M   'P 1'
#
loop_
_entity.id
_entity.type
_entity.pdbx_description
1 polymer ?
#
loop_
_entity_poly.entity_id
_entity_poly.type
_entity_poly.pdbx_seq_one_letter_code
_entity_poly.pdbx_strand_id
1 'polypeptide(L)'
;MVWLGGRKNPPPLNDKWTFTDGSPFDYTNWDTGEPNNYDGKENCLQLLFDQNIGREEKRWNDITCDSRMPHFYRLYAEAVVKAAVENGASHLDISGELAE
;
A
#
# COMPACT_ATOMS: atom_id res chain seq x y z
N MET A 1 -11.66 -4.88 -0.86
CA MET A 1 -10.74 -3.78 -0.49
C MET A 1 -9.35 -4.34 -0.24
N VAL A 2 -8.30 -3.53 -0.45
CA VAL A 2 -6.90 -3.92 -0.24
C VAL A 2 -6.12 -2.80 0.44
N TRP A 3 -5.05 -3.13 1.14
CA TRP A 3 -4.08 -2.13 1.63
C TRP A 3 -3.15 -1.66 0.50
N LEU A 4 -2.86 -0.35 0.48
CA LEU A 4 -1.90 0.27 -0.45
C LEU A 4 -0.55 0.62 0.19
N GLY A 5 -0.36 0.34 1.48
CA GLY A 5 0.90 0.65 2.18
C GLY A 5 1.12 2.14 2.50
N GLY A 6 0.12 3.00 2.29
CA GLY A 6 0.15 4.39 2.76
C GLY A 6 -0.23 4.48 4.24
N ARG A 7 0.47 5.34 4.99
CA ARG A 7 0.20 5.59 6.41
C ARG A 7 0.31 7.08 6.74
N LYS A 8 -0.57 7.55 7.62
CA LYS A 8 -0.50 8.88 8.22
C LYS A 8 0.52 8.88 9.36
N ASN A 9 1.45 9.83 9.33
CA ASN A 9 2.49 9.91 10.36
C ASN A 9 1.94 10.57 11.65
N PRO A 10 2.27 10.02 12.83
CA PRO A 10 1.85 10.63 14.09
C PRO A 10 2.60 11.97 14.32
N PRO A 11 2.06 12.85 15.17
CA PRO A 11 2.76 14.05 15.62
C PRO A 11 4.17 13.71 16.15
N PRO A 12 5.19 14.54 15.86
CA PRO A 12 5.15 15.88 15.27
C PRO A 12 5.28 15.91 13.74
N LEU A 13 5.17 14.77 13.04
CA LEU A 13 5.38 14.70 11.58
C LEU A 13 4.20 15.28 10.75
N ASN A 14 3.35 16.08 11.38
CA ASN A 14 2.29 16.91 10.79
C ASN A 14 1.25 16.16 9.98
N ASP A 15 0.77 15.00 10.44
CA ASP A 15 -0.39 14.36 9.81
C ASP A 15 -0.18 14.04 8.31
N LYS A 16 1.08 13.99 7.87
CA LYS A 16 1.45 13.74 6.47
C LYS A 16 1.34 12.26 6.14
N TRP A 17 0.92 11.98 4.91
CA TRP A 17 0.92 10.66 4.32
C TRP A 17 2.29 10.27 3.77
N THR A 18 2.70 9.03 4.00
CA THR A 18 3.91 8.42 3.45
C THR A 18 3.64 6.97 3.07
N PHE A 19 4.29 6.47 2.03
CA PHE A 19 4.31 5.05 1.73
C PHE A 19 5.36 4.33 2.59
N THR A 20 5.04 3.10 3.02
CA THR A 20 5.93 2.27 3.85
C THR A 20 7.22 1.87 3.16
N ASP A 21 7.27 1.94 1.83
CA ASP A 21 8.46 1.63 1.04
C ASP A 21 9.36 2.85 0.77
N GLY A 22 9.04 4.00 1.37
CA GLY A 22 9.82 5.22 1.28
C GLY A 22 9.63 6.01 -0.01
N SER A 23 8.79 5.54 -0.93
CA SER A 23 8.50 6.31 -2.14
C SER A 23 7.72 7.60 -1.86
N PRO A 24 7.85 8.63 -2.73
CA PRO A 24 7.11 9.87 -2.56
C PRO A 24 5.60 9.63 -2.54
N PHE A 25 4.91 10.34 -1.63
CA PHE A 25 3.46 10.42 -1.63
C PHE A 25 3.03 11.64 -2.46
N ASP A 26 3.19 11.56 -3.78
CA ASP A 26 3.02 12.67 -4.73
C ASP A 26 1.81 12.53 -5.66
N TYR A 27 1.21 11.33 -5.71
CA TYR A 27 -0.07 11.06 -6.36
C TYR A 27 -1.15 10.78 -5.32
N THR A 28 -2.36 11.27 -5.57
CA THR A 28 -3.53 11.00 -4.72
C THR A 28 -4.74 10.64 -5.55
N ASN A 29 -5.49 9.62 -5.10
CA ASN A 29 -6.76 9.23 -5.72
C ASN A 29 -7.88 9.03 -4.68
N TRP A 30 -7.99 9.94 -3.73
CA TRP A 30 -9.03 9.92 -2.69
C TRP A 30 -10.44 9.81 -3.28
N ASP A 31 -11.29 9.09 -2.54
CA ASP A 31 -12.72 9.12 -2.79
C ASP A 31 -13.32 10.47 -2.37
N THR A 32 -14.54 10.75 -2.85
CA THR A 32 -15.22 11.99 -2.49
C THR A 32 -15.46 12.05 -0.98
N GLY A 33 -14.86 13.03 -0.31
CA GLY A 33 -14.95 13.20 1.14
C GLY A 33 -13.75 12.67 1.91
N GLU A 34 -12.83 11.96 1.25
CA GLU A 34 -11.65 11.36 1.87
C GLU A 34 -10.37 12.20 1.67
N PRO A 35 -9.39 12.09 2.59
CA PRO A 35 -9.43 11.33 3.84
C PRO A 35 -10.21 12.08 4.93
N ASN A 36 -11.10 11.39 5.63
CA ASN A 36 -12.03 11.99 6.60
C ASN A 36 -11.61 11.78 8.07
N ASN A 37 -10.66 10.87 8.33
CA ASN A 37 -10.19 10.50 9.66
C ASN A 37 -11.31 10.16 10.65
N TYR A 38 -12.20 9.23 10.29
CA TYR A 38 -13.37 8.88 11.09
C TYR A 38 -12.97 8.47 12.52
N ASP A 39 -13.66 9.03 13.52
CA ASP A 39 -13.36 8.87 14.96
C ASP A 39 -11.91 9.20 15.37
N GLY A 40 -11.14 9.88 14.51
CA GLY A 40 -9.74 10.22 14.76
C GLY A 40 -8.77 9.03 14.71
N LYS A 41 -9.16 7.91 14.10
CA LYS A 41 -8.41 6.63 14.17
C LYS A 41 -7.94 6.11 12.81
N GLU A 42 -8.30 6.77 11.72
CA GLU A 42 -8.02 6.28 10.37
C GLU A 42 -6.69 6.79 9.87
N ASN A 43 -5.69 5.90 9.93
CA ASN A 43 -4.29 6.26 9.69
C ASN A 43 -3.64 5.40 8.62
N CYS A 44 -4.39 4.52 7.95
CA CYS A 44 -3.86 3.61 6.94
C CYS A 44 -4.67 3.70 5.63
N LEU A 45 -3.97 3.59 4.50
CA LEU A 45 -4.52 3.83 3.16
C LEU A 45 -5.11 2.55 2.55
N GLN A 46 -6.40 2.60 2.23
CA GLN A 46 -7.15 1.52 1.62
C GLN A 46 -7.55 1.86 0.19
N LEU A 47 -7.44 0.88 -0.72
CA LEU A 47 -8.09 0.93 -2.02
C LEU A 47 -9.50 0.35 -1.92
N LEU A 48 -10.48 1.16 -2.30
CA LEU A 48 -11.85 0.72 -2.46
C LEU A 48 -11.97 -0.09 -3.76
N PHE A 49 -12.52 -1.29 -3.63
CA PHE A 49 -12.86 -2.13 -4.76
C PHE A 49 -14.25 -2.67 -4.49
N ASP A 50 -15.23 -2.06 -5.13
CA ASP A 50 -16.59 -2.54 -5.05
C ASP A 50 -17.17 -2.66 -6.46
N GLN A 51 -17.34 -3.91 -6.88
CA GLN A 51 -17.93 -4.26 -8.18
C GLN A 51 -19.46 -4.16 -8.15
N ASN A 52 -20.09 -4.12 -6.97
CA ASN A 52 -21.53 -4.16 -6.77
C ASN A 52 -22.18 -2.76 -6.75
N ILE A 53 -21.41 -1.69 -6.54
CA ILE A 53 -21.89 -0.29 -6.60
C ILE A 53 -21.48 0.43 -7.89
N GLY A 54 -21.01 -0.30 -8.92
CA GLY A 54 -20.74 0.28 -10.23
C GLY A 54 -19.67 1.37 -10.23
N ARG A 55 -18.80 1.41 -9.21
CA ARG A 55 -17.67 2.34 -9.19
C ARG A 55 -16.59 1.82 -10.14
N GLU A 56 -16.59 2.37 -11.35
CA GLU A 56 -15.57 2.06 -12.37
C GLU A 56 -14.17 2.44 -11.87
N GLU A 57 -14.06 3.51 -11.08
CA GLU A 57 -12.80 4.04 -10.59
C GLU A 57 -12.43 3.49 -9.20
N LYS A 58 -11.18 3.04 -9.06
CA LYS A 58 -10.62 2.55 -7.80
C LYS A 58 -10.08 3.72 -6.98
N ARG A 59 -10.92 4.24 -6.09
CA ARG A 59 -10.62 5.38 -5.20
C ARG A 59 -10.05 4.95 -3.84
N TRP A 60 -9.44 5.89 -3.14
CA TRP A 60 -8.79 5.64 -1.85
C TRP A 60 -9.65 6.10 -0.68
N ASN A 61 -9.49 5.39 0.43
CA ASN A 61 -10.08 5.70 1.72
C ASN A 61 -8.99 5.66 2.80
N ASP A 62 -9.04 6.51 3.82
CA ASP A 62 -8.33 6.23 5.05
C ASP A 62 -9.17 5.33 5.94
N ILE A 63 -8.53 4.38 6.62
CA ILE A 63 -9.22 3.45 7.51
C ILE A 63 -8.34 3.11 8.71
N THR A 64 -8.99 2.64 9.78
CA THR A 64 -8.29 2.14 10.97
C THR A 64 -7.34 1.00 10.57
N CYS A 65 -6.06 1.13 10.98
CA CYS A 65 -4.98 0.21 10.62
C CYS A 65 -5.18 -1.24 11.11
N ASP A 66 -6.06 -1.45 12.10
CA ASP A 66 -6.38 -2.78 12.65
C ASP A 66 -7.32 -3.59 11.75
N SER A 67 -7.78 -3.02 10.63
CA SER A 67 -8.65 -3.69 9.67
C SER A 67 -7.95 -4.88 8.99
N ARG A 68 -8.55 -6.07 9.09
CA ARG A 68 -8.01 -7.28 8.46
C ARG A 68 -8.33 -7.30 6.96
N MET A 69 -7.31 -7.10 6.11
CA MET A 69 -7.45 -7.06 4.66
C MET A 69 -6.23 -7.64 3.93
N PRO A 70 -6.39 -8.12 2.69
CA PRO A 70 -5.26 -8.41 1.81
C PRO A 70 -4.44 -7.14 1.52
N HIS A 71 -3.18 -7.33 1.16
CA HIS A 71 -2.23 -6.26 0.89
C HIS A 71 -1.38 -6.61 -0.33
N PHE A 72 -0.96 -5.60 -1.09
CA PHE A 72 0.01 -5.76 -2.17
C PHE A 72 1.40 -5.33 -1.70
N TYR A 73 2.42 -6.07 -2.14
CA TYR A 73 3.81 -5.70 -1.94
C TYR A 73 4.38 -5.18 -3.24
N ARG A 74 5.01 -4.01 -3.20
CA ARG A 74 5.93 -3.60 -4.25
C ARG A 74 7.31 -4.15 -3.90
N LEU A 75 7.81 -5.07 -4.72
CA LEU A 75 9.17 -5.59 -4.61
C LEU A 75 10.04 -4.87 -5.64
N TYR A 76 11.12 -4.24 -5.18
CA TYR A 76 12.13 -3.69 -6.07
C TYR A 76 13.10 -4.79 -6.46
N ALA A 77 13.47 -4.84 -7.75
CA ALA A 77 14.45 -5.79 -8.24
C ALA A 77 15.74 -5.75 -7.40
N GLU A 78 16.21 -4.58 -6.99
CA GLU A 78 17.40 -4.44 -6.13
C GLU A 78 17.23 -5.08 -4.75
N ALA A 79 16.09 -4.88 -4.09
CA ALA A 79 15.81 -5.49 -2.79
C ALA A 79 15.71 -7.02 -2.90
N VAL A 80 15.09 -7.52 -3.98
CA VAL A 80 14.99 -8.95 -4.28
C VAL A 80 16.37 -9.55 -4.57
N VAL A 81 17.18 -8.89 -5.41
CA VAL A 81 18.55 -9.31 -5.73
C VAL A 81 19.43 -9.30 -4.49
N LYS A 82 19.38 -8.24 -3.66
CA LYS A 82 20.15 -8.14 -2.42
C LYS A 82 19.81 -9.28 -1.45
N ALA A 83 18.51 -9.49 -1.20
CA ALA A 83 18.06 -10.57 -0.33
C ALA A 83 18.50 -11.94 -0.86
N ALA A 84 18.38 -12.19 -2.16
CA ALA A 84 18.76 -13.47 -2.75
C ALA A 84 20.28 -13.70 -2.72
N VAL A 85 21.11 -12.69 -3.01
CA VAL A 85 22.57 -12.79 -2.87
C VAL A 85 22.97 -13.05 -1.42
N GLU A 86 22.36 -12.36 -0.45
CA GLU A 86 22.59 -12.61 0.99
C GLU A 86 22.21 -14.03 1.42
N ASN A 87 21.21 -14.63 0.76
CA ASN A 87 20.79 -16.01 0.98
C ASN A 87 21.55 -17.03 0.09
N GLY A 88 22.62 -16.61 -0.59
CA GLY A 88 23.50 -17.51 -1.35
C GLY A 88 23.00 -17.91 -2.73
N ALA A 89 22.02 -17.19 -3.30
CA ALA A 89 21.56 -17.42 -4.65
C ALA A 89 22.65 -17.02 -5.67
N SER A 90 22.97 -17.93 -6.59
CA SER A 90 23.87 -17.68 -7.73
C SER A 90 23.13 -17.27 -9.01
N HIS A 91 21.81 -17.46 -9.04
CA HIS A 91 20.91 -17.09 -10.13
C HIS A 91 19.56 -16.68 -9.54
N LEU A 92 18.85 -15.79 -10.23
CA LEU A 92 17.52 -15.30 -9.86
C LEU A 92 16.63 -15.33 -11.09
N ASP A 93 15.51 -16.03 -10.97
CA ASP A 93 14.41 -15.91 -11.90
C ASP A 93 13.36 -14.96 -11.31
N ILE A 94 13.15 -13.83 -11.98
CA ILE A 94 12.21 -12.78 -11.57
C ILE A 94 10.97 -12.73 -12.48
N SER A 95 10.80 -13.72 -13.36
CA SER A 95 9.68 -13.80 -14.31
C SER A 95 8.31 -13.91 -13.62
N GLY A 96 8.28 -14.35 -12.35
CA GLY A 96 7.04 -14.51 -11.60
C GLY A 96 6.16 -15.67 -12.09
N GLU A 97 6.68 -16.50 -12.99
CA GLU A 97 6.04 -17.75 -13.41
C GLU A 97 6.30 -18.82 -12.35
N LEU A 98 5.25 -19.52 -11.92
CA LEU A 98 5.39 -20.67 -11.03
C LEU A 98 6.13 -21.77 -11.81
N ALA A 99 7.29 -22.18 -11.33
CA ALA A 99 7.96 -23.37 -11.84
C ALA A 99 7.05 -24.59 -11.59
N GLU A 100 6.74 -25.33 -12.67
CA GLU A 100 5.97 -26.58 -12.65
C GLU A 100 6.74 -27.73 -11.95
#